data_AF-A0A7C8ZCQ6-F1
#
_entry.id   AF-A0A7C8ZCQ6-F1
#
_cell.length_a   1.000
_cell.length_b   1.000
_cell.length_c   1.000
_cell.angle_alpha   90.00
_cell.angle_beta   90.00
_cell.angle_gamma   90.00
#
_symmetry.space_group_name_H-M   'P 1'
#
loop_
_entity.id
_entity.type
_entity.pdbx_description
1 polymer ?
#
loop_
_entity_poly.entity_id
_entity_poly.type
_entity_poly.pdbx_seq_one_letter_code
_entity_poly.pdbx_strand_id
1 'polypeptide(L)'
;QFMYTVFDEATGVLEMSPLRLDDYTEIFFRNVIAYEQYYLNEFHITDYMTVMAGLVNIEKDVDILEENSVIDNFIKSKEAAANIFNNITKYAISTESEHEELCHKLKAYTMKPWNKWKVMLRRDYFGSPWAIISFIAAVVLLGL
;
A
#
# COMPACT_ATOMS: atom_id res chain seq x y z
N GLN A 1 0.35 -10.77 17.60
CA GLN A 1 -0.72 -10.14 16.83
C GLN A 1 -0.58 -10.64 15.40
N PHE A 2 -1.61 -11.24 14.82
CA PHE A 2 -1.54 -11.75 13.45
C PHE A 2 -1.58 -10.57 12.48
N MET A 3 -0.63 -10.52 11.55
CA MET A 3 -0.59 -9.52 10.49
C MET A 3 -1.64 -9.89 9.43
N TYR A 4 -2.34 -8.89 8.91
CA TYR A 4 -3.40 -9.09 7.92
C TYR A 4 -3.41 -7.98 6.88
N THR A 5 -3.99 -8.32 5.73
CA THR A 5 -4.31 -7.41 4.63
C THR A 5 -5.70 -7.75 4.11
N VAL A 6 -6.60 -6.78 4.02
CA VAL A 6 -7.97 -6.96 3.51
C VAL A 6 -8.31 -5.84 2.55
N PHE A 7 -8.81 -6.18 1.37
CA PHE A 7 -9.27 -5.19 0.38
C PHE A 7 -10.78 -5.24 0.22
N ASP A 8 -11.44 -4.11 0.50
CA ASP A 8 -12.86 -3.93 0.24
C ASP A 8 -13.06 -3.40 -1.19
N GLU A 9 -13.53 -4.26 -2.09
CA GLU A 9 -13.78 -3.93 -3.50
C GLU A 9 -14.95 -2.95 -3.73
N ALA A 10 -15.85 -2.80 -2.75
CA ALA A 10 -16.97 -1.88 -2.84
C ALA A 10 -16.52 -0.45 -2.55
N THR A 11 -15.74 -0.27 -1.48
CA THR A 11 -15.26 1.06 -1.08
C THR A 11 -13.92 1.44 -1.70
N GLY A 12 -13.12 0.45 -2.10
CA GLY A 12 -11.74 0.63 -2.58
C GLY A 12 -10.72 0.84 -1.46
N VAL A 13 -11.05 0.45 -0.22
CA VAL A 13 -10.18 0.60 0.94
C VAL A 13 -9.32 -0.65 1.11
N LEU A 14 -8.01 -0.46 1.25
CA LEU A 14 -7.06 -1.49 1.65
C LEU A 14 -6.77 -1.33 3.14
N GLU A 15 -7.26 -2.25 3.95
CA GLU A 15 -7.02 -2.30 5.40
C GLU A 15 -5.85 -3.23 5.70
N MET A 16 -4.96 -2.80 6.60
CA MET A 16 -3.74 -3.52 6.93
C MET A 16 -3.44 -3.41 8.42
N SER A 17 -2.73 -4.40 8.96
CA SER A 17 -2.17 -4.30 10.31
C SER A 17 -1.15 -3.16 10.40
N PRO A 18 -1.22 -2.29 11.42
CA PRO A 18 -0.16 -1.30 11.64
C PRO A 18 1.18 -1.97 11.92
N LEU A 19 2.25 -1.43 11.34
CA LEU A 19 3.62 -1.93 11.49
C LEU A 19 4.53 -0.83 12.05
N ARG A 20 5.16 -1.12 13.19
CA ARG A 20 6.23 -0.28 13.73
C ARG A 20 7.55 -0.62 13.06
N LEU A 21 8.27 0.40 12.61
CA LEU A 21 9.62 0.25 12.05
C LEU A 21 10.65 0.78 13.01
N ASP A 22 11.67 -0.03 13.28
CA ASP A 22 12.85 0.28 14.07
C ASP A 22 14.09 -0.42 13.49
N ASP A 23 15.27 -0.14 14.06
CA ASP A 23 16.55 -0.65 13.55
C ASP A 23 16.63 -2.20 13.53
N TYR A 24 15.75 -2.92 14.23
CA TYR A 24 15.72 -4.38 14.30
C TYR A 24 14.72 -5.03 13.34
N THR A 25 13.81 -4.22 12.79
CA THR A 25 12.68 -4.68 11.99
C THR A 25 13.11 -5.55 10.81
N GLU A 26 14.11 -5.13 10.02
CA GLU A 26 14.58 -5.91 8.88
C GLU A 26 15.09 -7.30 9.31
N ILE A 27 15.96 -7.34 10.33
CA ILE A 27 16.58 -8.58 10.79
C ILE A 27 15.51 -9.53 11.36
N PHE A 28 14.58 -8.99 12.13
CA PHE A 28 13.48 -9.76 12.70
C PHE A 28 12.65 -10.44 11.62
N PHE A 29 12.13 -9.67 10.65
CA PHE A 29 11.26 -10.23 9.62
C PHE A 29 11.98 -11.19 8.68
N ARG A 30 13.25 -10.94 8.34
CA ARG A 30 14.05 -11.91 7.57
C ARG A 30 14.20 -13.25 8.28
N ASN A 31 14.41 -13.24 9.59
CA ASN A 31 14.52 -14.47 10.37
C ASN A 31 13.18 -15.21 10.45
N VAL A 32 12.07 -14.47 10.59
CA VAL A 32 10.72 -15.07 10.60
C VAL A 32 10.37 -15.67 9.24
N ILE A 33 10.66 -14.96 8.14
CA ILE A 33 10.44 -15.46 6.77
C ILE A 33 11.26 -16.73 6.52
N ALA A 34 12.53 -16.75 6.94
CA ALA A 34 13.35 -17.96 6.85
C ALA A 34 12.75 -19.10 7.69
N TYR A 35 12.26 -18.82 8.90
CA TYR A 35 11.63 -19.82 9.73
C TYR A 35 10.36 -20.42 9.09
N GLU A 36 9.48 -19.55 8.54
CA GLU A 36 8.29 -19.92 7.79
C GLU A 36 8.60 -20.87 6.63
N GLN A 37 9.56 -20.48 5.79
CA GLN A 37 9.98 -21.24 4.60
C GLN A 37 10.58 -22.60 4.90
N TYR A 38 11.43 -22.70 5.93
CA TYR A 38 12.19 -23.93 6.19
C TYR A 38 11.49 -24.90 7.15
N TYR A 39 10.64 -24.42 8.05
CA TYR A 39 10.12 -25.25 9.14
C TYR A 39 8.60 -25.40 9.19
N LEU A 40 7.84 -24.37 8.80
CA LEU A 40 6.38 -24.40 8.93
C LEU A 40 5.67 -24.75 7.62
N ASN A 41 6.25 -24.39 6.47
CA ASN A 41 5.55 -24.43 5.18
C ASN A 41 4.22 -23.64 5.23
N GLU A 42 4.22 -22.56 6.00
CA GLU A 42 3.18 -21.53 6.12
C GLU A 42 3.84 -20.18 5.80
N PHE A 43 3.13 -19.27 5.15
CA PHE A 43 3.72 -18.05 4.57
C PHE A 43 3.03 -16.77 5.03
N HIS A 44 2.31 -16.77 6.16
CA HIS A 44 1.49 -15.65 6.59
C HIS A 44 2.27 -14.33 6.75
N ILE A 45 3.44 -14.35 7.40
CA ILE A 45 4.28 -13.16 7.54
C ILE A 45 4.97 -12.84 6.23
N THR A 46 5.43 -13.86 5.50
CA THR A 46 6.05 -13.72 4.18
C THR A 46 5.11 -13.01 3.19
N ASP A 47 3.85 -13.40 3.13
CA ASP A 47 2.83 -12.83 2.23
C ASP A 47 2.50 -11.40 2.62
N TYR A 48 2.31 -11.13 3.93
CA TYR A 48 2.12 -9.77 4.43
C TYR A 48 3.31 -8.84 4.07
N MET A 49 4.54 -9.30 4.30
CA MET A 49 5.75 -8.54 3.97
C MET A 49 5.92 -8.35 2.46
N THR A 50 5.47 -9.32 1.65
CA THR A 50 5.46 -9.21 0.19
C THR A 50 4.49 -8.14 -0.29
N VAL A 51 3.30 -8.06 0.30
CA VAL A 51 2.36 -6.95 0.05
C VAL A 51 2.98 -5.61 0.44
N MET A 52 3.57 -5.50 1.65
CA MET A 52 4.21 -4.26 2.10
C MET A 52 5.35 -3.82 1.17
N ALA A 53 6.18 -4.74 0.69
CA ALA A 53 7.23 -4.44 -0.28
C ALA A 53 6.68 -4.02 -1.66
N GLY A 54 5.51 -4.53 -2.05
CA GLY A 54 4.81 -4.05 -3.25
C GLY A 54 4.23 -2.63 -3.12
N LEU A 55 3.90 -2.22 -1.88
CA LEU A 55 3.38 -0.88 -1.58
C LEU A 55 4.47 0.17 -1.37
N VAL A 56 5.63 -0.24 -0.84
CA VAL A 56 6.72 0.67 -0.46
C VAL A 56 7.94 0.46 -1.35
N ASN A 57 8.21 1.43 -2.22
CA ASN A 57 9.40 1.43 -3.07
C ASN A 57 10.29 2.67 -2.80
N ILE A 58 9.67 3.83 -2.54
CA ILE A 58 10.35 5.11 -2.30
C ILE A 58 9.89 5.77 -1.00
N GLU A 59 10.61 6.80 -0.55
CA GLU A 59 10.32 7.58 0.66
C GLU A 59 8.87 8.09 0.71
N LYS A 60 8.35 8.52 -0.44
CA LYS A 60 6.98 9.02 -0.57
C LYS A 60 5.92 7.95 -0.27
N ASP A 61 6.22 6.68 -0.51
CA ASP A 61 5.29 5.60 -0.18
C ASP A 61 5.23 5.41 1.34
N VAL A 62 6.37 5.55 2.02
CA VAL A 62 6.44 5.58 3.49
C VAL A 62 5.65 6.75 4.05
N ASP A 63 5.76 7.95 3.44
CA ASP A 63 4.95 9.12 3.83
C ASP A 63 3.45 8.81 3.81
N ILE A 64 2.96 8.24 2.71
CA ILE A 64 1.54 7.92 2.54
C ILE A 64 1.08 6.91 3.58
N LEU A 65 1.87 5.86 3.84
CA LEU A 65 1.50 4.82 4.81
C LEU A 65 1.59 5.31 6.26
N GLU A 66 2.51 6.23 6.56
CA GLU A 66 2.62 6.89 7.87
C GLU A 66 1.43 7.83 8.12
N GLU A 67 1.07 8.66 7.13
CA GLU A 67 -0.11 9.53 7.19
C GLU A 67 -1.42 8.75 7.42
N ASN A 68 -1.48 7.50 6.94
CA ASN A 68 -2.63 6.61 7.12
C ASN A 68 -2.49 5.64 8.31
N SER A 69 -1.49 5.84 9.19
CA SER A 69 -1.25 5.02 10.39
C SER A 69 -1.03 3.52 10.11
N VAL A 70 -0.64 3.17 8.87
CA VAL A 70 -0.22 1.81 8.50
C VAL A 70 1.22 1.58 8.94
N ILE A 71 2.06 2.61 8.90
CA ILE A 71 3.44 2.57 9.37
C ILE A 71 3.62 3.54 10.55
N ASP A 72 4.27 3.06 11.62
CA ASP A 72 4.75 3.85 12.76
C ASP A 72 6.29 3.87 12.70
N ASN A 73 6.85 4.88 12.02
CA ASN A 73 8.26 4.88 11.64
C ASN A 73 9.17 5.52 12.69
N PHE A 74 10.03 4.71 13.33
CA PHE A 74 11.10 5.18 14.23
C PHE A 74 12.48 5.20 13.57
N ILE A 75 12.57 4.91 12.27
CA ILE A 75 13.80 5.04 11.49
C ILE A 75 14.05 6.51 11.18
N LYS A 76 15.28 6.97 11.40
CA LYS A 76 15.66 8.39 11.19
C LYS A 76 15.51 8.87 9.75
N SER A 77 15.58 7.97 8.77
CA SER A 77 15.48 8.27 7.35
C SER A 77 14.35 7.47 6.72
N LYS A 78 13.47 8.14 5.96
CA LYS A 78 12.40 7.50 5.21
C LYS A 78 12.95 6.67 4.04
N GLU A 79 14.10 7.05 3.50
CA GLU A 79 14.83 6.24 2.52
C GLU A 79 15.28 4.93 3.15
N ALA A 80 15.82 4.99 4.37
CA ALA A 80 16.19 3.78 5.12
C ALA A 80 14.96 2.92 5.44
N ALA A 81 13.83 3.54 5.83
CA ALA A 81 12.58 2.83 6.05
C ALA A 81 12.06 2.13 4.78
N ALA A 82 12.09 2.79 3.63
CA ALA A 82 11.72 2.19 2.34
C ALA A 82 12.66 1.02 1.99
N ASN A 83 13.96 1.18 2.25
CA ASN A 83 14.95 0.14 1.98
C ASN A 83 14.74 -1.12 2.83
N ILE A 84 14.17 -1.03 4.04
CA ILE A 84 13.80 -2.21 4.83
C ILE A 84 12.89 -3.13 4.00
N PHE A 85 11.83 -2.59 3.39
CA PHE A 85 10.88 -3.39 2.62
C PHE A 85 11.46 -3.92 1.31
N ASN A 86 12.23 -3.08 0.59
CA ASN A 86 12.96 -3.49 -0.62
C ASN A 86 13.93 -4.65 -0.34
N ASN A 87 14.45 -4.72 0.89
CA ASN A 87 15.40 -5.72 1.30
C ASN A 87 14.71 -6.97 1.87
N ILE A 88 13.68 -6.85 2.72
CA ILE A 88 13.03 -7.99 3.42
C ILE A 88 12.62 -9.11 2.46
N THR A 89 12.08 -8.76 1.29
CA THR A 89 11.63 -9.73 0.27
C THR A 89 12.73 -10.21 -0.65
N LYS A 90 13.91 -9.58 -0.60
CA LYS A 90 15.10 -10.06 -1.30
C LYS A 90 15.44 -11.43 -0.72
N TYR A 91 15.22 -12.47 -1.54
CA TYR A 91 15.35 -13.91 -1.24
C TYR A 91 14.15 -14.59 -0.55
N ALA A 92 13.01 -13.92 -0.41
CA ALA A 92 11.79 -14.58 0.04
C ALA A 92 11.16 -15.38 -1.11
N ILE A 93 10.90 -16.67 -0.87
CA ILE A 93 9.99 -17.50 -1.67
C ILE A 93 8.61 -17.32 -1.04
N SER A 94 7.74 -16.55 -1.68
CA SER A 94 6.33 -16.42 -1.28
C SER A 94 5.48 -17.45 -2.03
N THR A 95 4.39 -17.89 -1.42
CA THR A 95 3.29 -18.49 -2.16
C THR A 95 2.65 -17.40 -3.00
N GLU A 96 2.95 -17.36 -4.30
CA GLU A 96 2.51 -16.29 -5.22
C GLU A 96 0.99 -15.99 -5.15
N SER A 97 0.17 -16.93 -4.66
CA SER A 97 -1.29 -16.88 -4.71
C SER A 97 -1.95 -15.70 -3.98
N GLU A 98 -1.61 -15.41 -2.72
CA GLU A 98 -2.36 -14.38 -1.96
C GLU A 98 -1.99 -12.97 -2.41
N HIS A 99 -0.70 -12.72 -2.64
CA HIS A 99 -0.23 -11.44 -3.17
C HIS A 99 -0.73 -11.18 -4.59
N GLU A 100 -0.73 -12.20 -5.46
CA GLU A 100 -1.23 -12.08 -6.82
C GLU A 100 -2.74 -11.81 -6.84
N GLU A 101 -3.52 -12.50 -6.00
CA GLU A 101 -4.97 -12.26 -5.88
C GLU A 101 -5.26 -10.82 -5.44
N LEU A 102 -4.55 -10.32 -4.42
CA LEU A 102 -4.68 -8.94 -3.97
C LEU A 102 -4.34 -7.95 -5.09
N CYS A 103 -3.21 -8.15 -5.77
CA CYS A 103 -2.80 -7.34 -6.92
C CYS A 103 -3.87 -7.35 -8.02
N HIS A 104 -4.45 -8.50 -8.31
CA HIS A 104 -5.51 -8.64 -9.30
C HIS A 104 -6.76 -7.84 -8.89
N LYS A 105 -7.20 -7.94 -7.63
CA LYS A 105 -8.35 -7.17 -7.11
C LYS A 105 -8.10 -5.66 -7.14
N LEU A 106 -6.93 -5.21 -6.70
CA LEU A 106 -6.53 -3.79 -6.76
C LEU A 106 -6.52 -3.28 -8.20
N LYS A 107 -5.95 -4.05 -9.13
CA LYS A 107 -5.94 -3.72 -10.56
C LYS A 107 -7.35 -3.68 -11.16
N ALA A 108 -8.19 -4.66 -10.84
CA ALA A 108 -9.57 -4.70 -11.31
C ALA A 108 -10.36 -3.49 -10.80
N TYR A 109 -10.22 -3.12 -9.52
CA TYR A 109 -10.86 -1.94 -8.96
C TYR A 109 -10.40 -0.64 -9.63
N THR A 110 -9.08 -0.45 -9.76
CA THR A 110 -8.51 0.77 -10.38
C THR A 110 -8.82 0.88 -11.87
N MET A 111 -9.04 -0.25 -12.57
CA MET A 111 -9.38 -0.27 -13.98
C MET A 111 -10.84 0.08 -14.29
N LYS A 112 -11.76 0.03 -13.31
CA LYS A 112 -13.17 0.43 -13.51
C LYS A 112 -13.23 1.87 -14.03
N PRO A 113 -13.96 2.16 -15.14
CA PRO A 113 -14.00 3.49 -15.74
C PRO A 113 -14.34 4.59 -14.73
N TRP A 114 -15.35 4.37 -13.90
CA TRP A 114 -15.75 5.30 -12.84
C TRP A 114 -14.60 5.65 -11.87
N ASN A 115 -13.82 4.65 -11.47
CA ASN A 115 -12.70 4.84 -10.55
C ASN A 115 -11.54 5.60 -11.22
N LYS A 116 -11.29 5.35 -12.50
CA LYS A 116 -10.33 6.15 -13.29
C LYS A 116 -10.75 7.62 -13.36
N TRP A 117 -12.01 7.90 -13.69
CA TRP A 117 -12.55 9.26 -13.72
C TRP A 117 -12.45 9.93 -12.35
N LYS A 118 -12.77 9.23 -11.27
CA LYS A 118 -12.63 9.74 -9.89
C LYS A 118 -11.19 10.13 -9.56
N VAL A 119 -10.21 9.29 -9.93
CA VAL A 119 -8.78 9.59 -9.72
C VAL A 119 -8.34 10.79 -10.54
N MET A 120 -8.72 10.86 -11.83
CA MET A 120 -8.40 12.01 -12.70
C MET A 120 -9.00 13.30 -12.16
N LEU A 121 -10.27 13.30 -11.76
CA LEU A 121 -10.93 14.46 -11.16
C LEU A 121 -10.23 14.92 -9.88
N ARG A 122 -9.87 13.98 -8.99
CA ARG A 122 -9.14 14.32 -7.75
C ARG A 122 -7.79 14.94 -8.02
N ARG A 123 -7.02 14.37 -8.95
CA ARG A 123 -5.67 14.84 -9.28
C ARG A 123 -5.69 16.20 -9.98
N ASP A 124 -6.57 16.36 -10.97
CA ASP A 124 -6.52 17.50 -11.90
C ASP A 124 -7.36 18.69 -11.41
N TYR A 125 -8.42 18.43 -10.63
CA TYR A 125 -9.38 19.48 -10.23
C TYR A 125 -9.40 19.76 -8.73
N PHE A 126 -9.33 18.74 -7.86
CA PHE A 126 -9.43 18.96 -6.40
C PHE A 126 -8.11 19.36 -5.71
N GLY A 127 -7.00 19.42 -6.45
CA GLY A 127 -5.73 19.96 -5.95
C GLY A 127 -5.58 21.48 -6.08
N SER A 128 -6.47 22.15 -6.82
CA SER A 128 -6.42 23.59 -7.07
C SER A 128 -7.77 24.25 -6.79
N PRO A 129 -7.86 25.20 -5.85
CA PRO A 129 -9.10 25.93 -5.58
C PRO A 129 -9.74 26.55 -6.83
N TRP A 130 -8.91 27.01 -7.78
CA TRP A 130 -9.36 27.59 -9.04
C TRP A 130 -9.99 26.59 -10.00
N ALA A 131 -9.50 25.35 -9.99
CA ALA A 131 -10.06 24.28 -10.82
C ALA A 131 -11.44 23.85 -10.27
N ILE A 132 -11.64 23.89 -8.95
CA ILE A 132 -12.94 23.65 -8.32
C ILE A 132 -13.94 24.73 -8.73
N ILE A 133 -13.56 26.01 -8.62
CA ILE A 133 -14.44 27.13 -9.01
C ILE A 133 -14.82 27.02 -10.50
N SER A 134 -13.84 26.75 -11.36
CA SER A 134 -14.07 26.57 -12.80
C SER A 134 -15.02 25.40 -13.10
N PHE A 135 -14.86 24.27 -12.39
CA PHE A 135 -15.74 23.12 -12.54
C PHE A 135 -17.19 23.43 -12.11
N ILE A 136 -17.38 24.08 -10.97
CA ILE A 136 -18.72 24.49 -10.49
C ILE A 136 -19.38 25.45 -11.48
N ALA A 137 -18.64 26.45 -11.96
CA ALA A 137 -19.16 27.41 -12.93
C ALA A 137 -19.61 26.72 -14.22
N ALA A 138 -18.83 25.75 -14.73
CA ALA A 138 -19.20 24.98 -15.92
C ALA A 138 -20.48 24.15 -15.72
N VAL A 139 -20.65 23.50 -14.56
CA VAL A 139 -21.86 22.72 -14.25
C VAL A 139 -23.10 23.63 -14.18
N VAL A 140 -22.98 24.79 -13.53
CA VAL A 140 -24.09 25.76 -13.44
C VAL A 140 -24.48 26.28 -14.83
N LEU A 141 -23.49 26.61 -15.68
CA LEU A 141 -23.74 27.10 -17.04
C LEU A 141 -24.35 26.05 -17.97
N LEU A 142 -24.02 24.76 -17.79
CA LEU A 142 -24.58 23.66 -18.60
C LEU A 142 -25.99 23.25 -18.17
N GLY A 143 -26.38 23.54 -16.93
CA GLY A 143 -27.71 23.24 -16.39
C GLY A 143 -28.75 24.36 -16.58
N LEU A 144 -28.32 25.51 -17.12
CA LEU A 144 -29.13 26.68 -17.49
C LEU A 144 -29.51 26.62 -18.97
#